data_AF-A0A2U3XFV4-F1
#
_entry.id   AF-A0A2U3XFV4-F1
#
_cell.length_a   1.000
_cell.length_b   1.000
_cell.length_c   1.000
_cell.angle_alpha   90.00
_cell.angle_beta   90.00
_cell.angle_gamma   90.00
#
_symmetry.space_group_name_H-M   'P 1'
#
loop_
_entity.id
_entity.type
_entity.pdbx_description
1 polymer ?
#
loop_
_entity_poly.entity_id
_entity_poly.type
_entity_poly.pdbx_seq_one_letter_code
_entity_poly.pdbx_strand_id
1 'polypeptide(L)'
;MKMRIRVLLLLFLFEVHSHAASRPNFVLLMADDLGIGDPGCYGNETLRTPNIDRLAEGGVKLTHHLAASPLCTPSRAAFMTGRYPIRSGMASESLVGVFIFSASSGGLPTSEITFAKLLKNQGYSTALIGKWHLGTNCHNKTDFCHHPLSHGFDYFHGIPMTNLRDCKPGEGSVFSGGIRVLVFIPLQIIAITLLTLAVLKFLGLAHVPPGIFVCLLCLAAMILGLLVCFLHYFRPLNCFLMRNHEITQQPISYDNLTQRLTADAVQFIQRLVSPFIRVLPVATWCLVISMEAGETGWSF
;
A
#
# COMPACT_ATOMS: atom_id res chain seq x y z
N MET A 1 -61.29 -22.77 -30.23
CA MET A 1 -60.14 -23.31 -29.45
C MET A 1 -58.78 -23.29 -30.16
N LYS A 2 -58.70 -23.13 -31.50
CA LYS A 2 -57.42 -23.13 -32.24
C LYS A 2 -56.61 -21.81 -32.22
N MET A 3 -57.25 -20.68 -31.88
CA MET A 3 -56.61 -19.36 -31.91
C MET A 3 -55.81 -19.02 -30.65
N ARG A 4 -56.13 -19.65 -29.50
CA ARG A 4 -55.40 -19.44 -28.22
C ARG A 4 -54.05 -20.18 -28.17
N ILE A 5 -53.89 -21.25 -28.97
CA ILE A 5 -52.64 -22.03 -29.03
C ILE A 5 -51.55 -21.31 -29.83
N ARG A 6 -51.92 -20.52 -30.85
CA ARG A 6 -50.96 -19.77 -31.68
C ARG A 6 -50.34 -18.58 -30.95
N VAL A 7 -51.08 -17.97 -30.02
CA VAL A 7 -50.56 -16.86 -29.18
C VAL A 7 -49.58 -17.37 -28.12
N LEU A 8 -49.78 -18.58 -27.58
CA LEU A 8 -48.83 -19.19 -26.65
C LEU A 8 -47.51 -19.62 -27.32
N LEU A 9 -47.55 -20.06 -28.59
CA LEU A 9 -46.33 -20.41 -29.33
C LEU A 9 -45.49 -19.19 -29.74
N LEU A 10 -46.13 -18.03 -29.97
CA LEU A 10 -45.42 -16.77 -30.25
C LEU A 10 -44.75 -16.16 -29.01
N LEU A 11 -45.23 -16.48 -27.81
CA LEU A 11 -44.59 -16.07 -26.55
C LEU A 11 -43.36 -16.92 -26.17
N PHE A 12 -43.20 -18.11 -26.76
CA PHE A 12 -42.02 -18.96 -26.57
C PHE A 12 -40.85 -18.63 -27.53
N LEU A 13 -41.05 -17.77 -28.52
CA LEU A 13 -40.02 -17.38 -29.50
C LEU A 13 -39.31 -16.07 -29.15
N PHE A 14 -39.71 -15.39 -28.08
CA PHE A 14 -38.85 -14.38 -27.46
C PHE A 14 -37.86 -15.08 -26.53
N GLU A 15 -36.93 -15.85 -27.13
CA GLU A 15 -35.65 -16.03 -26.47
C GLU A 15 -35.03 -14.65 -26.34
N VAL A 16 -35.09 -14.10 -25.13
CA VAL A 16 -34.23 -13.01 -24.72
C VAL A 16 -32.82 -13.54 -24.94
N HIS A 17 -32.21 -13.18 -26.08
CA HIS A 17 -30.78 -13.27 -26.26
C HIS A 17 -30.19 -12.34 -25.20
N SER A 18 -29.97 -12.90 -24.00
CA SER A 18 -29.07 -12.32 -23.03
C SER A 18 -27.75 -12.23 -23.76
N HIS A 19 -27.40 -11.02 -24.17
CA HIS A 19 -26.08 -10.75 -24.71
C HIS A 19 -25.13 -11.24 -23.63
N ALA A 20 -24.43 -12.36 -23.88
CA ALA A 20 -23.58 -12.99 -22.89
C ALA A 20 -22.71 -11.88 -22.32
N ALA A 21 -22.86 -11.62 -21.02
CA ALA A 21 -22.23 -10.48 -20.38
C ALA A 21 -20.76 -10.51 -20.78
N SER A 22 -20.32 -9.50 -21.55
CA SER A 22 -18.95 -9.46 -22.01
C SER A 22 -18.09 -9.53 -20.76
N ARG A 23 -17.13 -10.46 -20.77
CA ARG A 23 -16.20 -10.64 -19.65
C ARG A 23 -14.90 -9.95 -20.05
N PRO A 24 -14.80 -8.61 -19.93
CA PRO A 24 -13.59 -7.91 -20.32
C PRO A 24 -12.47 -8.24 -19.33
N ASN A 25 -11.24 -7.94 -19.75
CA ASN A 25 -10.10 -7.91 -18.85
C ASN A 25 -10.02 -6.55 -18.16
N PHE A 26 -9.65 -6.55 -16.88
CA PHE A 26 -9.50 -5.34 -16.09
C PHE A 26 -8.03 -5.07 -15.83
N VAL A 27 -7.55 -3.88 -16.21
CA VAL A 27 -6.26 -3.33 -15.79
C VAL A 27 -6.54 -2.10 -14.95
N LEU A 28 -6.19 -2.13 -13.68
CA LEU A 28 -6.37 -1.03 -12.75
C LEU A 28 -4.99 -0.45 -12.41
N LEU A 29 -4.72 0.76 -12.90
CA LEU A 29 -3.47 1.48 -12.64
C LEU A 29 -3.70 2.49 -11.52
N MET A 30 -2.95 2.38 -10.43
CA MET A 30 -3.00 3.31 -9.30
C MET A 30 -1.61 3.89 -9.03
N ALA A 31 -1.43 5.16 -9.40
CA ALA A 31 -0.26 5.93 -9.04
C ALA A 31 -0.34 6.39 -7.58
N ASP A 32 0.76 6.26 -6.84
CA ASP A 32 0.90 6.76 -5.48
C ASP A 32 1.34 8.23 -5.48
N ASP A 33 0.60 9.07 -4.74
CA ASP A 33 0.85 10.50 -4.54
C ASP A 33 1.04 11.35 -5.82
N LEU A 34 0.41 10.94 -6.93
CA LEU A 34 0.35 11.73 -8.17
C LEU A 34 -0.71 12.84 -8.05
N GLY A 35 -0.29 14.10 -8.19
CA GLY A 35 -1.18 15.24 -8.20
C GLY A 35 -2.03 15.31 -9.46
N ILE A 36 -3.26 15.82 -9.34
CA ILE A 36 -4.16 15.97 -10.50
C ILE A 36 -3.58 16.91 -11.58
N GLY A 37 -2.73 17.85 -11.20
CA GLY A 37 -2.05 18.77 -12.12
C GLY A 37 -0.71 18.27 -12.67
N ASP A 38 -0.32 17.01 -12.41
CA ASP A 38 0.95 16.47 -12.89
C ASP A 38 0.89 15.91 -14.32
N PRO A 39 -0.16 15.19 -14.75
CA PRO A 39 -0.22 14.70 -16.13
C PRO A 39 -0.49 15.82 -17.15
N GLY A 40 0.08 15.69 -18.35
CA GLY A 40 -0.10 16.65 -19.43
C GLY A 40 -1.56 16.80 -19.86
N CYS A 41 -2.30 15.71 -19.92
CA CYS A 41 -3.74 15.72 -20.21
C CYS A 41 -4.61 16.46 -19.16
N TYR A 42 -4.04 16.88 -18.01
CA TYR A 42 -4.68 17.76 -17.02
C TYR A 42 -4.07 19.17 -16.97
N GLY A 43 -3.15 19.51 -17.88
CA GLY A 43 -2.63 20.86 -18.07
C GLY A 43 -1.15 21.05 -17.73
N ASN A 44 -0.42 19.98 -17.37
CA ASN A 44 1.02 20.09 -17.13
C ASN A 44 1.81 20.18 -18.43
N GLU A 45 2.66 21.20 -18.58
CA GLU A 45 3.47 21.36 -19.80
C GLU A 45 4.95 20.96 -19.61
N THR A 46 5.33 20.57 -18.38
CA THR A 46 6.74 20.30 -18.03
C THR A 46 7.04 18.81 -17.87
N LEU A 47 6.10 18.04 -17.30
CA LEU A 47 6.24 16.61 -17.08
C LEU A 47 5.93 15.81 -18.36
N ARG A 48 6.70 14.76 -18.60
CA ARG A 48 6.54 13.89 -19.76
C ARG A 48 5.65 12.70 -19.40
N THR A 49 4.35 12.77 -19.75
CA THR A 49 3.37 11.70 -19.50
C THR A 49 2.71 11.13 -20.76
N PRO A 50 3.43 10.94 -21.89
CA PRO A 50 2.81 10.69 -23.20
C PRO A 50 1.92 9.43 -23.23
N ASN A 51 2.23 8.41 -22.45
CA ASN A 51 1.41 7.19 -22.38
C ASN A 51 0.11 7.39 -21.58
N ILE A 52 0.12 8.21 -20.54
CA ILE A 52 -1.10 8.58 -19.79
C ILE A 52 -1.98 9.47 -20.67
N ASP A 53 -1.35 10.41 -21.38
CA ASP A 53 -2.05 11.35 -22.25
C ASP A 53 -2.74 10.60 -23.41
N ARG A 54 -2.04 9.65 -24.03
CA ARG A 54 -2.61 8.74 -25.04
C ARG A 54 -3.77 7.90 -24.52
N LEU A 55 -3.73 7.45 -23.26
CA LEU A 55 -4.86 6.75 -22.64
C LEU A 55 -6.07 7.66 -22.46
N ALA A 56 -5.84 8.93 -22.10
CA ALA A 56 -6.91 9.91 -21.94
C ALA A 56 -7.54 10.30 -23.28
N GLU A 57 -6.75 10.39 -24.36
CA GLU A 57 -7.24 10.65 -25.73
C GLU A 57 -8.10 9.51 -26.27
N GLY A 58 -7.73 8.26 -25.96
CA GLY A 58 -8.46 7.06 -26.39
C GLY A 58 -9.65 6.65 -25.51
N GLY A 59 -9.96 7.43 -24.46
CA GLY A 59 -10.90 7.01 -23.43
C GLY A 59 -11.66 8.16 -22.77
N VAL A 60 -12.06 7.94 -21.52
CA VAL A 60 -12.76 8.95 -20.71
C VAL A 60 -11.79 9.58 -19.71
N LYS A 61 -11.78 10.92 -19.67
CA LYS A 61 -11.03 11.70 -18.68
C LYS A 61 -11.98 12.23 -17.60
N LEU A 62 -11.73 11.86 -16.35
CA LEU A 62 -12.55 12.27 -15.21
C LEU A 62 -12.05 13.59 -14.63
N THR A 63 -12.81 14.67 -14.78
CA THR A 63 -12.45 15.98 -14.20
C THR A 63 -12.76 16.11 -12.71
N HIS A 64 -13.56 15.17 -12.17
CA HIS A 64 -13.98 15.13 -10.77
C HIS A 64 -13.91 13.70 -10.22
N HIS A 65 -12.71 13.13 -10.17
CA HIS A 65 -12.47 11.85 -9.51
C HIS A 65 -12.04 12.08 -8.05
N LEU A 66 -12.86 11.65 -7.09
CA LEU A 66 -12.64 11.91 -5.67
C LEU A 66 -12.20 10.63 -4.95
N ALA A 67 -10.98 10.63 -4.41
CA ALA A 67 -10.53 9.58 -3.50
C ALA A 67 -11.32 9.64 -2.20
N ALA A 68 -11.68 8.47 -1.64
CA ALA A 68 -12.49 8.39 -0.42
C ALA A 68 -11.76 8.87 0.84
N SER A 69 -10.45 9.10 0.76
CA SER A 69 -9.62 9.61 1.85
C SER A 69 -8.34 10.25 1.30
N PRO A 70 -7.78 11.27 1.97
CA PRO A 70 -6.51 11.90 1.56
C PRO A 70 -5.26 11.07 1.90
N LEU A 71 -5.40 9.89 2.52
CA LEU A 71 -4.28 9.06 2.95
C LEU A 71 -4.27 7.69 2.25
N CYS A 72 -3.07 7.12 2.10
CA CYS A 72 -2.85 5.86 1.38
C CYS A 72 -3.72 4.70 1.87
N THR A 73 -3.56 4.28 3.13
CA THR A 73 -4.27 3.11 3.71
C THR A 73 -5.80 3.22 3.60
N PRO A 74 -6.45 4.28 4.09
CA PRO A 74 -7.91 4.42 3.95
C PRO A 74 -8.36 4.52 2.48
N SER A 75 -7.65 5.26 1.62
CA SER A 75 -8.01 5.38 0.19
C SER A 75 -7.98 4.02 -0.51
N ARG A 76 -6.92 3.23 -0.26
CA ARG A 76 -6.77 1.87 -0.80
C ARG A 76 -7.80 0.90 -0.24
N ALA A 77 -8.14 1.00 1.05
CA ALA A 77 -9.19 0.19 1.64
C ALA A 77 -10.54 0.45 0.98
N ALA A 78 -10.87 1.72 0.74
CA ALA A 78 -12.10 2.11 0.06
C ALA A 78 -12.10 1.69 -1.41
N PHE A 79 -10.97 1.81 -2.11
CA PHE A 79 -10.83 1.35 -3.49
C PHE A 79 -11.07 -0.17 -3.61
N MET A 80 -10.49 -0.95 -2.70
CA MET A 80 -10.63 -2.41 -2.73
C MET A 80 -12.06 -2.87 -2.41
N THR A 81 -12.77 -2.18 -1.51
CA THR A 81 -14.06 -2.61 -0.96
C THR A 81 -15.28 -1.88 -1.52
N GLY A 82 -15.09 -0.72 -2.19
CA GLY A 82 -16.17 0.18 -2.57
C GLY A 82 -16.89 0.82 -1.38
N ARG A 83 -16.31 0.77 -0.18
CA ARG A 83 -16.93 1.23 1.08
C ARG A 83 -16.10 2.35 1.70
N TYR A 84 -16.78 3.29 2.37
CA TYR A 84 -16.07 4.32 3.14
C TYR A 84 -15.14 3.68 4.18
N PRO A 85 -13.91 4.21 4.38
CA PRO A 85 -12.91 3.58 5.25
C PRO A 85 -13.38 3.34 6.69
N ILE A 86 -14.24 4.23 7.21
CA ILE A 86 -14.82 4.12 8.55
C ILE A 86 -15.64 2.83 8.74
N ARG A 87 -16.22 2.27 7.67
CA ARG A 87 -17.07 1.07 7.75
C ARG A 87 -16.27 -0.20 8.02
N SER A 88 -15.00 -0.21 7.65
CA SER A 88 -14.07 -1.32 7.87
C SER A 88 -13.07 -1.01 8.99
N GLY A 89 -13.19 0.12 9.68
CA GLY A 89 -12.22 0.55 10.69
C GLY A 89 -10.83 0.89 10.11
N MET A 90 -10.73 1.09 8.79
CA MET A 90 -9.48 1.43 8.11
C MET A 90 -9.21 2.94 8.12
N ALA A 91 -9.59 3.62 9.20
CA ALA A 91 -9.36 5.03 9.46
C ALA A 91 -8.96 5.18 10.93
N SER A 92 -7.96 6.03 11.19
CA SER A 92 -7.45 6.28 12.54
C SER A 92 -7.87 7.65 13.04
N GLU A 93 -8.21 7.73 14.33
CA GLU A 93 -8.41 8.99 15.06
C GLU A 93 -7.08 9.57 15.61
N SER A 94 -6.03 8.76 15.61
CA SER A 94 -4.67 9.18 16.01
C SER A 94 -3.96 9.94 14.88
N LEU A 95 -2.84 10.59 15.23
CA LEU A 95 -1.95 11.25 14.26
C LEU A 95 -1.40 10.31 13.19
N VAL A 96 -1.36 9.00 13.44
CA VAL A 96 -0.87 7.99 12.50
C VAL A 96 -2.04 7.43 11.70
N GLY A 97 -2.29 8.01 10.53
CA GLY A 97 -3.42 7.64 9.66
C GLY A 97 -3.17 6.47 8.70
N VAL A 98 -1.95 5.91 8.68
CA VAL A 98 -1.52 4.83 7.77
C VAL A 98 -0.63 3.83 8.50
N PHE A 99 -0.52 2.62 7.98
CA PHE A 99 0.40 1.64 8.56
C PHE A 99 1.85 2.03 8.25
N ILE A 100 2.70 2.04 9.27
CA ILE A 100 4.13 2.38 9.15
C ILE A 100 5.04 1.21 9.56
N PHE A 101 4.45 0.10 10.01
CA PHE A 101 5.16 -1.12 10.41
C PHE A 101 4.54 -2.36 9.76
N SER A 102 5.38 -3.15 9.06
CA SER A 102 4.96 -4.41 8.41
C SER A 102 4.51 -5.47 9.42
N ALA A 103 5.10 -5.43 10.62
CA ALA A 103 4.79 -6.36 11.71
C ALA A 103 3.61 -5.89 12.60
N SER A 104 2.87 -4.85 12.18
CA SER A 104 1.64 -4.47 12.88
C SER A 104 0.52 -5.47 12.58
N SER A 105 -0.35 -5.69 13.56
CA SER A 105 -1.49 -6.61 13.45
C SER A 105 -2.71 -5.98 12.76
N GLY A 106 -2.65 -4.69 12.43
CA GLY A 106 -3.73 -3.99 11.76
C GLY A 106 -3.70 -4.23 10.25
N GLY A 107 -4.87 -4.32 9.65
CA GLY A 107 -5.02 -4.47 8.21
C GLY A 107 -6.49 -4.53 7.79
N LEU A 108 -6.71 -4.70 6.48
CA LEU A 108 -8.06 -4.82 5.93
C LEU A 108 -8.79 -6.01 6.59
N PRO A 109 -9.93 -5.79 7.27
CA PRO A 109 -10.58 -6.87 8.01
C PRO A 109 -10.88 -8.09 7.12
N THR A 110 -10.69 -9.28 7.66
CA THR A 110 -10.94 -10.54 6.94
C THR A 110 -12.39 -10.71 6.51
N SER A 111 -13.32 -9.99 7.13
CA SER A 111 -14.74 -9.92 6.77
C SER A 111 -15.05 -9.02 5.58
N GLU A 112 -14.13 -8.13 5.18
CA GLU A 112 -14.33 -7.24 4.04
C GLU A 112 -14.09 -7.99 2.72
N ILE A 113 -14.97 -7.75 1.75
CA ILE A 113 -14.93 -8.38 0.44
C ILE A 113 -14.36 -7.38 -0.56
N THR A 114 -13.24 -7.74 -1.19
CA THR A 114 -12.64 -6.90 -2.23
C THR A 114 -13.25 -7.18 -3.61
N PHE A 115 -13.14 -6.23 -4.54
CA PHE A 115 -13.48 -6.49 -5.94
C PHE A 115 -12.65 -7.65 -6.52
N ALA A 116 -11.41 -7.84 -6.06
CA ALA A 116 -10.57 -8.96 -6.49
C ALA A 116 -11.17 -10.30 -6.07
N LYS A 117 -11.68 -10.41 -4.83
CA LYS A 117 -12.37 -11.61 -4.35
C LYS A 117 -13.66 -11.87 -5.15
N LEU A 118 -14.41 -10.82 -5.46
CA LEU A 118 -15.62 -10.93 -6.30
C LEU A 118 -15.28 -11.45 -7.70
N LEU A 119 -14.25 -10.88 -8.36
CA LEU A 119 -13.82 -11.30 -9.69
C LEU A 119 -13.25 -12.72 -9.69
N LYS A 120 -12.44 -13.07 -8.69
CA LYS A 120 -11.91 -14.44 -8.50
C LYS A 120 -13.05 -15.46 -8.36
N ASN A 121 -14.10 -15.14 -7.61
CA ASN A 121 -15.29 -16.01 -7.50
C ASN A 121 -16.04 -16.17 -8.83
N GLN A 122 -15.89 -15.22 -9.76
CA GLN A 122 -16.37 -15.33 -11.13
C GLN A 122 -15.39 -16.06 -12.06
N GLY A 123 -14.26 -16.57 -11.56
CA GLY A 123 -13.27 -17.30 -12.36
C GLY A 123 -12.25 -16.41 -13.07
N TYR A 124 -12.12 -15.14 -12.67
CA TYR A 124 -11.02 -14.31 -13.13
C TYR A 124 -9.70 -14.72 -12.47
N SER A 125 -8.62 -14.73 -13.23
CA SER A 125 -7.27 -14.73 -12.64
C SER A 125 -6.93 -13.33 -12.12
N THR A 126 -6.50 -13.23 -10.87
CA THR A 126 -6.28 -11.94 -10.21
C THR A 126 -4.83 -11.75 -9.77
N ALA A 127 -4.24 -10.59 -10.07
CA ALA A 127 -2.90 -10.24 -9.62
C ALA A 127 -2.81 -8.82 -9.08
N LEU A 128 -1.98 -8.66 -8.05
CA LEU A 128 -1.54 -7.36 -7.53
C LEU A 128 -0.03 -7.23 -7.74
N ILE A 129 0.38 -6.18 -8.45
CA ILE A 129 1.78 -5.83 -8.65
C ILE A 129 2.04 -4.46 -8.01
N GLY A 130 3.04 -4.40 -7.13
CA GLY A 130 3.44 -3.18 -6.43
C GLY A 130 2.84 -3.03 -5.03
N LYS A 131 2.30 -1.86 -4.70
CA LYS A 131 1.96 -1.49 -3.32
C LYS A 131 0.61 -2.04 -2.83
N TRP A 132 0.61 -2.69 -1.66
CA TRP A 132 -0.60 -3.13 -0.96
C TRP A 132 -1.07 -2.11 0.10
N HIS A 133 -0.29 -1.95 1.17
CA HIS A 133 -0.51 -0.99 2.27
C HIS A 133 -1.81 -1.18 3.08
N LEU A 134 -2.28 -2.42 3.19
CA LEU A 134 -3.48 -2.81 3.97
C LEU A 134 -3.20 -3.93 4.97
N GLY A 135 -1.99 -3.98 5.53
CA GLY A 135 -1.58 -4.96 6.55
C GLY A 135 -1.02 -6.25 5.95
N THR A 136 -0.57 -7.17 6.81
CA THR A 136 -0.02 -8.47 6.39
C THR A 136 -0.51 -9.61 7.27
N ASN A 137 -0.23 -9.56 8.57
CA ASN A 137 -0.51 -10.63 9.53
C ASN A 137 -1.41 -10.13 10.67
N CYS A 138 -2.04 -11.05 11.41
CA CYS A 138 -2.93 -10.73 12.55
C CYS A 138 -2.30 -11.13 13.88
N HIS A 139 -2.16 -12.44 14.11
CA HIS A 139 -1.80 -13.04 15.39
C HIS A 139 -0.40 -13.64 15.36
N ASN A 140 0.03 -14.16 14.22
CA ASN A 140 1.36 -14.73 14.05
C ASN A 140 1.97 -14.34 12.71
N LYS A 141 3.30 -14.44 12.59
CA LYS A 141 4.08 -14.00 11.42
C LYS A 141 3.81 -14.77 10.11
N THR A 142 2.96 -15.80 10.15
CA THR A 142 2.68 -16.71 9.03
C THR A 142 1.19 -16.87 8.71
N ASP A 143 0.29 -16.14 9.39
CA ASP A 143 -1.15 -16.29 9.15
C ASP A 143 -1.62 -15.53 7.91
N PHE A 144 -0.89 -14.49 7.49
CA PHE A 144 -1.15 -13.70 6.30
C PHE A 144 -2.60 -13.23 6.19
N CYS A 145 -3.28 -13.00 7.31
CA CYS A 145 -4.73 -12.74 7.33
C CYS A 145 -5.13 -11.49 6.52
N HIS A 146 -4.23 -10.51 6.41
CA HIS A 146 -4.42 -9.23 5.71
C HIS A 146 -3.66 -9.18 4.39
N HIS A 147 -2.96 -10.24 4.03
CA HIS A 147 -2.14 -10.32 2.82
C HIS A 147 -3.03 -10.31 1.55
N PRO A 148 -2.56 -9.76 0.41
CA PRO A 148 -3.34 -9.72 -0.84
C PRO A 148 -3.94 -11.08 -1.25
N LEU A 149 -3.21 -12.17 -1.05
CA LEU A 149 -3.70 -13.53 -1.38
C LEU A 149 -4.92 -13.95 -0.55
N SER A 150 -5.03 -13.47 0.69
CA SER A 150 -6.19 -13.68 1.55
C SER A 150 -7.38 -12.82 1.12
N HIS A 151 -7.13 -11.74 0.39
CA HIS A 151 -8.11 -10.79 -0.13
C HIS A 151 -8.39 -10.92 -1.62
N GLY A 152 -8.24 -12.13 -2.17
CA GLY A 152 -8.78 -12.47 -3.49
C GLY A 152 -7.82 -12.31 -4.66
N PHE A 153 -6.55 -11.99 -4.43
CA PHE A 153 -5.50 -12.07 -5.45
C PHE A 153 -4.93 -13.49 -5.54
N ASP A 154 -4.72 -14.02 -6.75
CA ASP A 154 -4.01 -15.29 -6.98
C ASP A 154 -2.50 -15.11 -6.95
N TYR A 155 -2.03 -13.93 -7.34
CA TYR A 155 -0.62 -13.58 -7.41
C TYR A 155 -0.35 -12.21 -6.78
N PHE A 156 0.75 -12.13 -6.04
CA PHE A 156 1.27 -10.87 -5.52
C PHE A 156 2.76 -10.75 -5.80
N HIS A 157 3.20 -9.61 -6.31
CA HIS A 157 4.60 -9.23 -6.32
C HIS A 157 4.74 -7.73 -6.06
N GLY A 158 5.34 -7.37 -4.94
CA GLY A 158 5.46 -5.99 -4.55
C GLY A 158 5.73 -5.82 -3.06
N ILE A 159 5.32 -4.66 -2.54
CA ILE A 159 5.58 -4.27 -1.15
C ILE A 159 4.29 -4.39 -0.33
N PRO A 160 4.31 -5.09 0.82
CA PRO A 160 3.12 -5.21 1.67
C PRO A 160 2.74 -3.88 2.33
N MET A 161 3.73 -3.01 2.52
CA MET A 161 3.61 -1.69 3.13
C MET A 161 3.70 -0.59 2.07
N THR A 162 4.27 0.56 2.44
CA THR A 162 4.55 1.70 1.57
C THR A 162 6.04 1.95 1.54
N ASN A 163 6.54 2.49 0.45
CA ASN A 163 7.88 3.04 0.40
C ASN A 163 7.90 4.35 1.18
N LEU A 164 8.86 4.46 2.07
CA LEU A 164 9.08 5.62 2.92
C LEU A 164 10.46 6.19 2.60
N ARG A 165 10.69 7.46 2.94
CA ARG A 165 12.02 8.08 2.85
C ARG A 165 13.07 7.23 3.58
N ASP A 166 12.71 6.65 4.71
CA ASP A 166 13.57 5.77 5.51
C ASP A 166 13.95 4.44 4.82
N CYS A 167 13.27 4.07 3.72
CA CYS A 167 13.60 2.88 2.94
C CYS A 167 14.81 3.08 2.01
N LYS A 168 15.14 4.33 1.64
CA LYS A 168 16.29 4.69 0.82
C LYS A 168 17.24 5.60 1.63
N PRO A 169 18.47 5.15 1.92
CA PRO A 169 19.44 5.98 2.64
C PRO A 169 19.67 7.31 1.91
N GLY A 170 19.61 8.42 2.65
CA GLY A 170 19.84 9.77 2.11
C GLY A 170 18.57 10.59 1.85
N GLU A 171 17.38 9.96 1.79
CA GLU A 171 16.12 10.66 1.46
C GLU A 171 15.44 11.36 2.65
N GLY A 172 16.07 11.32 3.83
CA GLY A 172 15.49 11.83 5.08
C GLY A 172 14.62 10.80 5.81
N SER A 173 13.78 11.28 6.73
CA SER A 173 12.98 10.41 7.61
C SER A 173 11.56 10.93 7.80
N VAL A 174 10.58 10.02 7.70
CA VAL A 174 9.18 10.29 8.07
C VAL A 174 8.99 10.35 9.59
N PHE A 175 9.93 9.83 10.36
CA PHE A 175 9.88 9.80 11.83
C PHE A 175 10.46 11.05 12.49
N SER A 176 10.88 12.06 11.74
CA SER A 176 11.54 13.26 12.28
C SER A 176 10.75 13.95 13.40
N GLY A 177 9.43 14.10 13.23
CA GLY A 177 8.55 14.63 14.27
C GLY A 177 8.51 13.77 15.54
N GLY A 178 8.39 12.44 15.36
CA GLY A 178 8.39 11.48 16.46
C GLY A 178 9.73 11.43 17.20
N ILE A 179 10.85 11.38 16.47
CA ILE A 179 12.22 11.41 17.04
C ILE A 179 12.44 12.69 17.83
N ARG A 180 11.97 13.84 17.33
CA ARG A 180 12.08 15.10 18.07
C ARG A 180 11.36 15.05 19.42
N VAL A 181 10.12 14.57 19.43
CA VAL A 181 9.27 14.54 20.63
C VAL A 181 9.68 13.43 21.61
N LEU A 182 10.00 12.24 21.11
CA LEU A 182 10.25 11.05 21.92
C LEU A 182 11.73 10.88 22.33
N VAL A 183 12.66 11.50 21.60
CA VAL A 183 14.10 11.33 21.84
C VAL A 183 14.78 12.66 22.15
N PHE A 184 14.76 13.62 21.23
CA PHE A 184 15.57 14.83 21.40
C PHE A 184 15.09 15.73 22.53
N ILE A 185 13.79 15.96 22.68
CA ILE A 185 13.25 16.77 23.79
C ILE A 185 13.57 16.10 25.15
N PRO A 186 13.29 14.80 25.37
CA PRO A 186 13.66 14.13 26.62
C PRO A 186 15.17 14.16 26.91
N LEU A 187 16.02 13.93 25.90
CA LEU A 187 17.47 14.02 26.08
C LEU A 187 17.93 15.43 26.45
N GLN A 188 17.33 16.47 25.87
CA GLN A 188 17.59 17.87 26.24
C GLN A 188 17.20 18.14 27.70
N ILE A 189 16.03 17.68 28.14
CA ILE A 189 15.58 17.81 29.53
C ILE A 189 16.54 17.12 30.49
N ILE A 190 16.98 15.90 30.17
CA ILE A 190 17.95 15.15 30.97
C ILE A 190 19.28 15.89 31.02
N ALA A 191 19.77 16.41 29.89
CA ALA A 191 21.02 17.14 29.82
C ALA A 191 20.99 18.44 30.65
N ILE A 192 19.93 19.23 30.53
CA ILE A 192 19.73 20.45 31.33
C ILE A 192 19.66 20.08 32.81
N THR A 193 18.93 19.04 33.17
CA THR A 193 18.81 18.56 34.56
C THR A 193 20.15 18.13 35.13
N LEU A 194 20.94 17.34 34.38
CA LEU A 194 22.29 16.92 34.75
C LEU A 194 23.20 18.12 34.99
N LEU A 195 23.17 19.11 34.08
CA LEU A 195 23.98 20.32 34.19
C LEU A 195 23.57 21.15 35.42
N THR A 196 22.28 21.37 35.63
CA THR A 196 21.77 22.12 36.79
C THR A 196 22.12 21.43 38.10
N LEU A 197 21.94 20.11 38.21
CA LEU A 197 22.31 19.35 39.42
C LEU A 197 23.82 19.39 39.68
N ALA A 198 24.64 19.32 38.62
CA ALA A 198 26.09 19.44 38.74
C ALA A 198 26.50 20.82 39.27
N VAL A 199 25.90 21.90 38.75
CA VAL A 199 26.14 23.28 39.21
C VAL A 199 25.69 23.46 40.66
N LEU A 200 24.49 23.01 41.04
CA LEU A 200 23.98 23.13 42.41
C LEU A 200 24.87 22.37 43.41
N LYS A 201 25.34 21.18 43.04
CA LYS A 201 26.29 20.40 43.84
C LYS A 201 27.63 21.12 43.96
N PHE A 202 28.15 21.68 42.86
CA PHE A 202 29.44 22.39 42.85
C PHE A 202 29.40 23.66 43.70
N LEU A 203 28.30 24.41 43.65
CA LEU A 203 28.08 25.62 44.46
C LEU A 203 27.74 25.31 45.93
N GLY A 204 27.62 24.03 46.32
CA GLY A 204 27.25 23.63 47.67
C GLY A 204 25.81 23.96 48.06
N LEU A 205 24.95 24.31 47.09
CA LEU A 205 23.56 24.71 47.30
C LEU A 205 22.62 23.52 47.55
N ALA A 206 23.02 22.31 47.13
CA ALA A 206 22.25 21.09 47.34
C ALA A 206 23.16 19.86 47.46
N HIS A 207 22.82 18.95 48.37
CA HIS A 207 23.45 17.64 48.44
C HIS A 207 22.78 16.69 47.44
N VAL A 208 23.46 16.39 46.33
CA VAL A 208 22.95 15.47 45.29
C VAL A 208 23.71 14.14 45.36
N PRO A 209 23.04 13.01 45.68
CA PRO A 209 23.68 11.70 45.73
C PRO A 209 24.19 11.27 44.34
N PRO A 210 25.39 10.65 44.23
CA PRO A 210 25.96 10.22 42.95
C PRO A 210 25.06 9.29 42.14
N GLY A 211 24.22 8.48 42.81
CA GLY A 211 23.30 7.56 42.14
C GLY A 211 22.29 8.25 41.21
N ILE A 212 21.92 9.51 41.47
CA ILE A 212 21.01 10.26 40.58
C ILE A 212 21.68 10.56 39.24
N PHE A 213 22.96 10.94 39.23
CA PHE A 213 23.70 11.18 38.00
C PHE A 213 23.82 9.90 37.17
N VAL A 214 24.13 8.77 37.83
CA VAL A 214 24.19 7.46 37.16
C VAL A 214 22.83 7.10 36.55
N CYS A 215 21.74 7.26 37.30
CA CYS A 215 20.39 6.97 36.81
C CYS A 215 20.01 7.80 35.58
N LEU A 216 20.25 9.12 35.61
CA LEU A 216 19.97 10.01 34.49
C LEU A 216 20.83 9.69 33.25
N LEU A 217 22.11 9.35 33.45
CA LEU A 217 22.99 8.92 32.36
C LEU A 217 22.57 7.58 31.77
N CYS A 218 22.18 6.61 32.60
CA CYS A 218 21.63 5.33 32.14
C CYS A 218 20.34 5.53 31.35
N LEU A 219 19.45 6.43 31.80
CA LEU A 219 18.23 6.77 31.08
C LEU A 219 18.54 7.40 29.70
N ALA A 220 19.47 8.36 29.65
CA ALA A 220 19.90 8.96 28.39
C ALA A 220 20.52 7.93 27.43
N ALA A 221 21.38 7.05 27.94
CA ALA A 221 21.99 5.97 27.17
C ALA A 221 20.96 4.98 26.63
N MET A 222 19.95 4.63 27.44
CA MET A 222 18.83 3.78 27.02
C MET A 222 18.02 4.43 25.89
N ILE A 223 17.64 5.71 26.03
CA ILE A 223 16.90 6.44 24.99
C ILE A 223 17.69 6.49 23.68
N LEU A 224 18.98 6.81 23.75
CA LEU A 224 19.85 6.87 22.57
C LEU A 224 20.05 5.48 21.95
N GLY A 225 20.23 4.44 22.77
CA GLY A 225 20.35 3.06 22.33
C GLY A 225 19.10 2.56 21.59
N LEU A 226 17.91 2.91 22.10
CA LEU A 226 16.64 2.62 21.43
C LEU A 226 16.53 3.34 20.08
N LEU A 227 16.95 4.61 19.99
CA LEU A 227 16.98 5.34 18.72
C LEU A 227 17.93 4.67 17.71
N VAL A 228 19.15 4.32 18.12
CA VAL A 228 20.12 3.64 17.26
C VAL A 228 19.58 2.30 16.78
N CYS A 229 18.99 1.52 17.68
CA CYS A 229 18.32 0.26 17.37
C CYS A 229 17.21 0.48 16.33
N PHE A 230 16.32 1.45 16.55
CA PHE A 230 15.25 1.78 15.62
C PHE A 230 15.79 2.16 14.24
N LEU A 231 16.77 3.06 14.15
CA LEU A 231 17.34 3.50 12.87
C LEU A 231 18.06 2.35 12.14
N HIS A 232 18.67 1.43 12.87
CA HIS A 232 19.34 0.27 12.29
C HIS A 232 18.36 -0.77 11.73
N TYR A 233 17.28 -1.07 12.47
CA TYR A 233 16.37 -2.16 12.12
C TYR A 233 15.14 -1.73 11.33
N PHE A 234 14.76 -0.44 11.34
CA PHE A 234 13.53 0.01 10.67
C PHE A 234 13.50 -0.38 9.19
N ARG A 235 14.56 -0.05 8.44
CA ARG A 235 14.63 -0.30 7.00
C ARG A 235 14.60 -1.81 6.67
N PRO A 236 15.46 -2.68 7.23
CA PRO A 236 15.37 -4.12 6.97
C PRO A 236 14.02 -4.73 7.34
N LEU A 237 13.40 -4.29 8.45
CA LEU A 237 12.16 -4.90 8.93
C LEU A 237 10.89 -4.41 8.24
N ASN A 238 10.93 -3.29 7.50
CA ASN A 238 9.72 -2.69 6.92
C ASN A 238 9.81 -2.42 5.42
N CYS A 239 11.01 -2.41 4.85
CA CYS A 239 11.24 -2.09 3.45
C CYS A 239 11.75 -3.35 2.74
N PHE A 240 10.85 -4.22 2.31
CA PHE A 240 11.19 -5.47 1.64
C PHE A 240 10.18 -5.79 0.54
N LEU A 241 10.65 -6.54 -0.45
CA LEU A 241 9.85 -7.00 -1.58
C LEU A 241 9.36 -8.42 -1.30
N MET A 242 8.10 -8.68 -1.58
CA MET A 242 7.47 -9.98 -1.45
C MET A 242 7.02 -10.51 -2.79
N ARG A 243 7.08 -11.83 -2.96
CA ARG A 243 6.36 -12.56 -4.00
C ARG A 243 5.50 -13.61 -3.30
N ASN A 244 4.19 -13.45 -3.43
CA ASN A 244 3.23 -14.21 -2.62
C ASN A 244 3.60 -14.11 -1.13
N HIS A 245 3.73 -15.22 -0.42
CA HIS A 245 4.07 -15.22 1.01
C HIS A 245 5.57 -15.18 1.32
N GLU A 246 6.43 -15.10 0.30
CA GLU A 246 7.88 -15.13 0.49
C GLU A 246 8.50 -13.76 0.31
N ILE A 247 9.45 -13.42 1.19
CA ILE A 247 10.30 -12.24 1.04
C ILE A 247 11.39 -12.57 0.02
N THR A 248 11.38 -11.86 -1.11
CA THR A 248 12.35 -12.06 -2.20
C THR A 248 13.55 -11.11 -2.10
N GLN A 249 13.38 -9.97 -1.42
CA GLN A 249 14.44 -8.97 -1.27
C GLN A 249 14.29 -8.20 0.04
N GLN A 250 15.35 -8.18 0.86
CA GLN A 250 15.37 -7.50 2.16
C GLN A 250 16.78 -6.97 2.49
N PRO A 251 16.97 -5.64 2.67
CA PRO A 251 16.01 -4.59 2.36
C PRO A 251 15.76 -4.51 0.84
N ILE A 252 14.68 -3.84 0.44
CA ILE A 252 14.36 -3.58 -0.96
C ILE A 252 15.51 -2.84 -1.67
N SER A 253 15.82 -3.26 -2.90
CA SER A 253 16.65 -2.47 -3.81
C SER A 253 15.76 -1.69 -4.77
N TYR A 254 16.17 -0.45 -5.05
CA TYR A 254 15.53 0.41 -6.04
C TYR A 254 16.08 0.19 -7.46
N ASP A 255 17.14 -0.63 -7.61
CA ASP A 255 17.73 -0.93 -8.91
C ASP A 255 16.66 -1.48 -9.84
N ASN A 256 16.35 -0.70 -10.88
CA ASN A 256 15.34 -1.00 -11.88
C ASN A 256 13.99 -1.48 -11.29
N LEU A 257 13.58 -0.96 -10.13
CA LEU A 257 12.40 -1.47 -9.42
C LEU A 257 11.13 -1.32 -10.27
N THR A 258 10.92 -0.14 -10.86
CA THR A 258 9.82 0.14 -11.79
C THR A 258 9.81 -0.85 -12.95
N GLN A 259 10.96 -1.08 -13.58
CA GLN A 259 11.10 -1.98 -14.73
C GLN A 259 10.86 -3.44 -14.32
N ARG A 260 11.32 -3.86 -13.13
CA ARG A 260 11.06 -5.21 -12.59
C ARG A 260 9.58 -5.44 -12.36
N LEU A 261 8.87 -4.48 -11.76
CA LEU A 261 7.42 -4.56 -11.54
C LEU A 261 6.66 -4.56 -12.87
N THR A 262 7.04 -3.69 -13.82
CA THR A 262 6.45 -3.65 -15.17
C THR A 262 6.67 -4.97 -15.91
N ALA A 263 7.87 -5.55 -15.87
CA ALA A 263 8.18 -6.82 -16.50
C ALA A 263 7.32 -7.96 -15.92
N ASP A 264 7.11 -7.98 -14.60
CA ASP A 264 6.28 -8.97 -13.94
C ASP A 264 4.79 -8.83 -14.31
N ALA A 265 4.29 -7.59 -14.41
CA ALA A 265 2.95 -7.28 -14.91
C ALA A 265 2.76 -7.78 -16.35
N VAL A 266 3.72 -7.51 -17.23
CA VAL A 266 3.69 -7.99 -18.63
C VAL A 266 3.72 -9.52 -18.68
N GLN A 267 4.56 -10.18 -17.87
CA GLN A 267 4.60 -11.64 -17.80
C GLN A 267 3.26 -12.24 -17.33
N PHE A 268 2.58 -11.63 -16.36
CA PHE A 268 1.27 -12.06 -15.92
C PHE A 268 0.25 -12.01 -17.06
N ILE A 269 0.20 -10.89 -17.79
CA ILE A 269 -0.68 -10.73 -18.96
C ILE A 269 -0.36 -11.79 -20.02
N GLN A 270 0.93 -11.99 -20.36
CA GLN A 270 1.36 -12.93 -21.38
C GLN A 270 0.99 -14.39 -21.05
N ARG A 271 1.12 -14.81 -19.79
CA ARG A 271 0.76 -16.17 -19.35
C ARG A 271 -0.72 -16.48 -19.55
N LEU A 272 -1.58 -15.47 -19.41
CA LEU A 272 -3.03 -15.64 -19.53
C LEU A 272 -3.51 -15.54 -20.98
N VAL A 273 -2.74 -14.89 -21.86
CA VAL A 273 -3.04 -14.79 -23.29
C VAL A 273 -2.47 -15.98 -24.08
N SER A 274 -1.44 -16.68 -23.59
CA SER A 274 -0.78 -17.78 -24.31
C SER A 274 -1.73 -18.96 -24.65
N PRO A 275 -1.65 -19.54 -25.87
CA PRO A 275 -2.53 -20.64 -26.31
C PRO A 275 -2.08 -22.04 -25.84
N PHE A 276 -0.84 -22.23 -25.38
CA PHE A 276 -0.25 -23.57 -25.19
C PHE A 276 -0.65 -24.29 -23.89
N ILE A 277 -1.34 -23.63 -22.96
CA ILE A 277 -1.82 -24.23 -21.70
C ILE A 277 -3.28 -23.79 -21.51
N ARG A 278 -4.25 -24.51 -22.09
CA ARG A 278 -5.68 -24.21 -21.82
C ARG A 278 -6.51 -25.47 -21.61
N VAL A 279 -7.11 -25.56 -20.42
CA VAL A 279 -8.22 -26.47 -20.07
C VAL A 279 -9.50 -25.67 -19.71
N LEU A 280 -9.49 -24.33 -19.77
CA LEU A 280 -10.65 -23.49 -19.48
C LEU A 280 -10.97 -22.52 -20.63
N PRO A 281 -12.26 -22.33 -20.99
CA PRO A 281 -12.66 -21.44 -22.07
C PRO A 281 -12.66 -19.98 -21.58
N VAL A 282 -11.93 -19.11 -22.29
CA VAL A 282 -11.87 -17.64 -22.11
C VAL A 282 -11.09 -17.15 -20.87
N ALA A 283 -9.83 -16.74 -21.05
CA ALA A 283 -8.98 -16.22 -19.97
C ALA A 283 -9.37 -14.77 -19.62
N THR A 284 -10.25 -14.62 -18.62
CA THR A 284 -10.62 -13.33 -18.03
C THR A 284 -9.71 -13.02 -16.85
N TRP A 285 -9.19 -11.79 -16.77
CA TRP A 285 -8.22 -11.43 -15.73
C TRP A 285 -8.34 -10.00 -15.20
N CYS A 286 -7.88 -9.81 -13.97
CA CYS A 286 -7.81 -8.52 -13.28
C CYS A 286 -6.40 -8.29 -12.75
N LEU A 287 -5.75 -7.25 -13.25
CA LEU A 287 -4.42 -6.84 -12.82
C LEU A 287 -4.51 -5.47 -12.17
N VAL A 288 -4.12 -5.40 -10.90
CA VAL A 288 -3.90 -4.13 -10.20
C VAL A 288 -2.41 -3.84 -10.21
N ILE A 289 -2.02 -2.72 -10.83
CA ILE A 289 -0.66 -2.19 -10.78
C ILE A 289 -0.71 -0.96 -9.89
N SER A 290 -0.04 -1.03 -8.74
CA SER A 290 0.14 0.13 -7.87
C SER A 290 1.60 0.51 -7.78
N MET A 291 1.95 1.57 -8.48
CA MET A 291 3.32 2.05 -8.61
C MET A 291 3.48 3.35 -7.83
N GLU A 292 4.67 3.58 -7.31
CA GLU A 292 5.05 4.82 -6.65
C GLU A 292 5.89 5.66 -7.60
N ALA A 293 5.81 6.99 -7.46
CA ALA A 293 6.66 7.89 -8.22
C ALA A 293 8.14 7.64 -7.83
N GLY A 294 8.93 7.13 -8.77
CA GLY A 294 10.39 7.12 -8.67
C GLY A 294 10.98 8.44 -9.18
N GLU A 295 12.21 8.75 -8.76
CA GLU A 295 12.99 9.95 -9.17
C GLU A 295 13.12 10.14 -10.70
N THR A 296 12.83 9.11 -11.50
CA THR A 296 12.93 9.14 -12.97
C THR A 296 11.60 9.34 -13.69
N GLY A 297 10.52 9.67 -12.98
CA GLY A 297 9.20 9.92 -13.59
C GLY A 297 8.47 8.65 -14.05
N TRP A 298 7.17 8.81 -14.30
CA TRP A 298 6.23 7.77 -14.71
C TRP A 298 6.46 7.33 -16.16
N SER A 299 7.56 6.61 -16.39
CA SER A 299 7.83 6.00 -17.69
C SER A 299 7.05 4.68 -17.79
N PHE A 300 5.80 4.78 -18.25
CA PHE A 300 5.00 3.64 -18.74
C PHE A 300 5.47 3.20 -20.13
#